data_AF-A0A940C775-F1
#
_entry.id   AF-A0A940C775-F1
#
_cell.length_a   1.000
_cell.length_b   1.000
_cell.length_c   1.000
_cell.angle_alpha   90.00
_cell.angle_beta   90.00
_cell.angle_gamma   90.00
#
_symmetry.space_group_name_H-M   'P 1'
#
loop_
_entity.id
_entity.type
_entity.pdbx_description
1 polymer ?
#
loop_
_entity_poly.entity_id
_entity_poly.type
_entity_poly.pdbx_seq_one_letter_code
_entity_poly.pdbx_strand_id
1 'polypeptide(L)'
;MDCRFTTELGTVTVNEDVLLKVAGYSALECYGIVGMAAKRTTDGLVQLMGRENLGRGVRIRPATDSVNVDLFIIVEYGISISAVAATIIDTVKYKIEHLTGIKVDKVNVSVEDIRV
;
A
#
# COMPACT_ATOMS: atom_id res chain seq x y z
N MET A 1 9.17 -0.46 -12.23
CA MET A 1 10.30 0.47 -12.00
C MET A 1 11.09 -0.07 -10.82
N ASP A 2 12.37 -0.36 -10.98
CA ASP A 2 13.12 -1.08 -9.94
C ASP A 2 13.83 -0.11 -8.98
N CYS A 3 13.62 -0.30 -7.69
CA CYS A 3 14.30 0.48 -6.65
C CYS A 3 15.64 -0.16 -6.34
N ARG A 4 16.72 0.63 -6.31
CA ARG A 4 18.09 0.13 -6.07
C ARG A 4 18.74 0.90 -4.93
N PHE A 5 19.44 0.17 -4.07
CA PHE A 5 20.32 0.77 -3.07
C PHE A 5 21.64 -0.03 -3.00
N THR A 6 22.73 0.69 -2.73
CA THR A 6 24.07 0.13 -2.69
C THR A 6 24.52 -0.03 -1.23
N THR A 7 25.05 -1.20 -0.93
CA THR A 7 25.64 -1.56 0.35
C THR A 7 27.13 -1.89 0.16
N GLU A 8 27.88 -2.04 1.25
CA GLU A 8 29.29 -2.45 1.20
C GLU A 8 29.51 -3.82 0.54
N LEU A 9 28.47 -4.67 0.53
CA LEU A 9 28.50 -6.03 -0.03
C LEU A 9 28.01 -6.10 -1.48
N GLY A 10 27.51 -5.00 -2.04
CA GLY A 10 26.97 -4.94 -3.40
C GLY A 10 25.68 -4.14 -3.52
N THR A 11 25.05 -4.22 -4.71
CA THR A 11 23.81 -3.49 -5.02
C THR A 11 22.60 -4.41 -4.92
N VAL A 12 21.60 -4.00 -4.13
CA VAL A 12 20.32 -4.70 -4.02
C VAL A 12 19.32 -4.01 -4.94
N THR A 13 18.62 -4.81 -5.75
CA THR A 13 17.53 -4.34 -6.60
C THR A 13 16.21 -4.96 -6.12
N VAL A 14 15.25 -4.12 -5.77
CA VAL A 14 13.90 -4.52 -5.36
C VAL A 14 12.94 -4.19 -6.49
N ASN A 15 12.25 -5.21 -6.97
CA ASN A 15 11.22 -5.04 -7.99
C ASN A 15 9.99 -4.32 -7.39
N GLU A 16 9.36 -3.45 -8.16
CA GLU A 16 8.11 -2.78 -7.81
C GLU A 16 7.03 -3.74 -7.30
N ASP A 17 6.95 -4.93 -7.90
CA ASP A 17 5.97 -5.97 -7.56
C ASP A 17 6.10 -6.43 -6.09
N VAL A 18 7.33 -6.41 -5.55
CA VAL A 18 7.59 -6.73 -4.13
C VAL A 18 7.01 -5.63 -3.25
N LEU A 19 7.24 -4.37 -3.59
CA LEU A 19 6.71 -3.25 -2.81
C LEU A 19 5.18 -3.21 -2.86
N LEU A 20 4.58 -3.47 -4.02
CA LEU A 20 3.11 -3.55 -4.17
C LEU A 20 2.52 -4.63 -3.26
N LYS A 21 3.15 -5.81 -3.23
CA LYS A 21 2.73 -6.92 -2.37
C LYS A 21 2.91 -6.59 -0.90
N VAL A 22 4.09 -6.10 -0.50
CA VAL A 22 4.36 -5.76 0.90
C VAL A 22 3.35 -4.72 1.39
N ALA A 23 3.13 -3.63 0.63
CA ALA A 23 2.17 -2.61 1.00
C ALA A 23 0.73 -3.15 1.08
N GLY A 24 0.30 -3.92 0.08
CA GLY A 24 -1.06 -4.45 0.00
C GLY A 24 -1.37 -5.45 1.12
N TYR A 25 -0.46 -6.40 1.37
CA TYR A 25 -0.60 -7.34 2.49
C TYR A 25 -0.56 -6.62 3.84
N SER A 26 0.38 -5.69 4.01
CA SER A 26 0.49 -4.92 5.26
C SER A 26 -0.77 -4.12 5.56
N ALA A 27 -1.39 -3.52 4.54
CA ALA A 27 -2.67 -2.84 4.68
C ALA A 27 -3.77 -3.83 5.07
N LEU A 28 -3.93 -4.95 4.35
CA LEU A 28 -4.97 -5.94 4.64
C LEU A 28 -4.89 -6.59 6.03
N GLU A 29 -3.70 -6.65 6.63
CA GLU A 29 -3.53 -7.17 7.99
C GLU A 29 -3.96 -6.15 9.06
N CYS A 30 -4.18 -4.89 8.70
CA CYS A 30 -4.66 -3.88 9.63
C CYS A 30 -6.15 -4.10 9.97
N TYR A 31 -6.47 -3.97 11.25
CA TYR A 31 -7.85 -4.11 11.73
C TYR A 31 -8.78 -3.06 11.10
N GLY A 32 -9.98 -3.50 10.72
CA GLY A 32 -11.02 -2.66 10.13
C GLY A 32 -10.94 -2.50 8.61
N ILE A 33 -10.03 -3.20 7.93
CA ILE A 33 -10.03 -3.30 6.47
C ILE A 33 -10.82 -4.53 6.02
N VAL A 34 -11.84 -4.31 5.21
CA VAL A 34 -12.64 -5.38 4.56
C VAL A 34 -11.98 -5.79 3.24
N GLY A 35 -11.32 -4.86 2.57
CA GLY A 35 -10.58 -5.15 1.35
C GLY A 35 -9.89 -3.92 0.76
N MET A 36 -9.31 -4.11 -0.42
CA MET A 36 -8.70 -3.05 -1.21
C MET A 36 -9.49 -2.79 -2.48
N ALA A 37 -9.48 -1.53 -2.91
CA ALA A 37 -10.22 -1.04 -4.07
C ALA A 37 -9.25 -0.74 -5.20
N ALA A 38 -9.59 -1.15 -6.42
CA ALA A 38 -8.89 -0.70 -7.63
C ALA A 38 -9.79 0.25 -8.43
N LYS A 39 -9.29 1.42 -8.81
CA LYS A 39 -10.00 2.33 -9.69
C LYS A 39 -9.93 1.79 -11.13
N ARG A 40 -11.03 1.22 -11.65
CA ARG A 40 -11.12 0.90 -13.08
C ARG A 40 -11.30 2.20 -13.86
N THR A 41 -10.30 2.57 -14.66
CA THR A 41 -10.27 3.79 -15.49
C THR A 41 -11.44 3.88 -16.48
N THR A 42 -12.05 2.76 -16.85
CA THR A 42 -13.04 2.69 -17.93
C THR A 42 -14.48 3.02 -17.49
N ASP A 43 -14.84 2.85 -16.21
CA ASP A 43 -16.27 2.87 -15.80
C ASP A 43 -16.56 3.61 -14.48
N GLY A 44 -15.55 4.13 -13.76
CA GLY A 44 -15.77 4.84 -12.49
C GLY A 44 -16.33 3.98 -11.35
N LEU A 45 -16.44 2.67 -11.55
CA LEU A 45 -17.01 1.70 -10.62
C LEU A 45 -15.90 1.02 -9.82
N VAL A 46 -15.99 1.06 -8.49
CA VAL A 46 -15.03 0.42 -7.57
C VAL A 46 -15.35 -1.07 -7.46
N GLN A 47 -14.34 -1.93 -7.69
CA GLN A 47 -14.50 -3.38 -7.54
C GLN A 47 -13.60 -3.88 -6.42
N LEU A 48 -14.18 -4.57 -5.43
CA LEU A 48 -13.42 -5.29 -4.41
C LEU A 48 -12.48 -6.29 -5.09
N MET A 49 -11.20 -6.19 -4.76
CA MET A 49 -10.18 -7.06 -5.31
C MET A 49 -10.06 -8.33 -4.45
N GLY A 50 -10.10 -9.50 -5.09
CA GLY A 50 -9.69 -10.75 -4.45
C GLY A 50 -8.18 -10.78 -4.14
N ARG A 51 -7.75 -11.70 -3.27
CA ARG A 51 -6.34 -11.87 -2.81
C ARG A 51 -5.31 -11.99 -3.95
N GLU A 52 -5.73 -12.33 -5.16
CA GLU A 52 -4.85 -12.47 -6.33
C GLU A 52 -4.56 -11.14 -7.04
N ASN A 53 -5.35 -10.08 -6.79
CA ASN A 53 -5.24 -8.78 -7.50
C ASN A 53 -4.94 -7.59 -6.55
N LEU A 54 -4.30 -7.84 -5.42
CA LEU A 54 -4.00 -6.85 -4.38
C LEU A 54 -3.18 -5.65 -4.89
N GLY A 55 -2.30 -5.89 -5.87
CA GLY A 55 -1.44 -4.85 -6.44
C GLY A 55 -2.18 -3.71 -7.14
N ARG A 56 -3.50 -3.80 -7.37
CA ARG A 56 -4.28 -2.72 -8.01
C ARG A 56 -4.87 -1.71 -7.03
N GLY A 57 -4.91 -2.03 -5.73
CA GLY A 57 -5.30 -1.08 -4.68
C GLY A 57 -4.13 -0.34 -4.04
N VAL A 58 -2.91 -0.63 -4.52
CA VAL A 58 -1.69 0.06 -4.12
C VAL A 58 -1.12 0.73 -5.37
N ARG A 59 -0.73 1.98 -5.25
CA ARG A 59 0.07 2.66 -6.28
C ARG A 59 1.37 3.13 -5.66
N ILE A 60 2.47 2.83 -6.33
CA ILE A 60 3.79 3.27 -5.90
C ILE A 60 4.24 4.37 -6.85
N ARG A 61 4.73 5.46 -6.28
CA ARG A 61 5.31 6.58 -7.02
C ARG A 61 6.75 6.78 -6.55
N PRO A 62 7.73 6.76 -7.45
CA PRO A 62 9.10 7.07 -7.09
C PRO A 62 9.21 8.52 -6.61
N ALA A 63 10.04 8.75 -5.60
CA ALA A 63 10.60 10.05 -5.23
C ALA A 63 12.13 9.97 -5.34
N THR A 64 12.85 11.03 -4.99
CA THR A 64 14.30 11.14 -5.23
C THR A 64 15.10 9.96 -4.66
N ASP A 65 14.93 9.66 -3.37
CA ASP A 65 15.63 8.59 -2.64
C ASP A 65 14.66 7.72 -1.81
N SER A 66 13.39 7.76 -2.19
CA SER A 66 12.28 7.19 -1.41
C SER A 66 11.11 6.85 -2.33
N VAL A 67 10.10 6.20 -1.77
CA VAL A 67 8.84 5.92 -2.45
C VAL A 67 7.67 6.57 -1.75
N ASN A 68 6.71 7.01 -2.54
CA ASN A 68 5.38 7.40 -2.09
C ASN A 68 4.42 6.24 -2.36
N VAL A 69 3.61 5.90 -1.36
CA VAL A 69 2.65 4.81 -1.42
C VAL A 69 1.25 5.37 -1.33
N ASP A 70 0.41 5.09 -2.31
CA ASP A 70 -1.01 5.40 -2.27
C ASP A 70 -1.79 4.12 -2.10
N LEU A 71 -2.68 4.10 -1.10
CA LEU A 71 -3.52 2.97 -0.74
C LEU A 71 -4.98 3.34 -0.96
N PHE A 72 -5.71 2.45 -1.61
CA PHE A 72 -7.15 2.55 -1.84
C PHE A 72 -7.83 1.42 -1.09
N ILE A 73 -8.53 1.76 -0.01
CA ILE A 73 -9.05 0.79 0.96
C ILE A 73 -10.57 0.86 1.09
N ILE A 74 -11.13 -0.25 1.55
CA ILE A 74 -12.54 -0.38 1.92
C ILE A 74 -12.60 -0.74 3.39
N VAL A 75 -13.31 0.07 4.17
CA VAL A 75 -13.29 0.03 5.64
C VAL A 75 -14.60 -0.57 6.15
N GLU A 76 -14.52 -1.28 7.27
CA GLU A 76 -15.70 -1.81 7.97
C GLU A 76 -16.49 -0.69 8.66
N TYR A 77 -17.81 -0.78 8.58
CA TYR A 77 -18.72 0.16 9.24
C TYR A 77 -18.58 0.09 10.77
N GLY A 78 -18.68 1.25 11.42
CA GLY A 78 -18.60 1.33 12.88
C GLY A 78 -17.19 1.49 13.45
N ILE A 79 -16.17 1.56 12.59
CA ILE A 79 -14.78 1.82 12.98
C ILE A 79 -14.38 3.26 12.64
N SER A 80 -13.56 3.87 13.49
CA SER A 80 -13.01 5.21 13.23
C SER A 80 -12.01 5.19 12.06
N ILE A 81 -12.40 5.78 10.93
CA ILE A 81 -11.58 5.88 9.72
C ILE A 81 -10.22 6.53 10.01
N SER A 82 -10.18 7.56 10.86
CA SER A 82 -8.93 8.24 11.19
C SER A 82 -7.97 7.35 11.98
N ALA A 83 -8.48 6.53 12.90
CA ALA A 83 -7.67 5.59 13.66
C ALA A 83 -7.11 4.46 12.76
N VAL A 84 -7.95 3.93 11.87
CA VAL A 84 -7.56 2.90 10.90
C VAL A 84 -6.51 3.46 9.94
N ALA A 85 -6.73 4.63 9.36
CA ALA A 85 -5.80 5.27 8.44
C ALA A 85 -4.43 5.53 9.10
N ALA A 86 -4.40 6.04 10.34
CA ALA A 86 -3.17 6.25 11.08
C ALA A 86 -2.39 4.94 11.31
N THR A 87 -3.10 3.87 11.68
CA THR A 87 -2.51 2.53 11.89
C THR A 87 -1.91 1.97 10.60
N ILE A 88 -2.63 2.12 9.48
CA ILE A 88 -2.16 1.66 8.16
C ILE A 88 -0.91 2.43 7.73
N ILE A 89 -0.91 3.75 7.90
CA ILE A 89 0.22 4.61 7.52
C ILE A 89 1.50 4.15 8.24
N ASP A 90 1.41 3.93 9.56
CA ASP A 90 2.55 3.49 10.37
C ASP A 90 3.00 2.08 9.98
N THR A 91 2.06 1.13 9.90
CA THR A 91 2.34 -0.29 9.63
C THR A 91 2.95 -0.50 8.24
N VAL A 92 2.38 0.13 7.21
CA VAL A 92 2.85 -0.01 5.82
C VAL A 92 4.22 0.64 5.67
N LYS A 93 4.42 1.83 6.24
CA LYS A 93 5.73 2.50 6.23
C LYS A 93 6.79 1.61 6.88
N TYR A 94 6.52 1.16 8.11
CA TYR A 94 7.44 0.31 8.86
C TYR A 94 7.78 -0.98 8.10
N LYS A 95 6.77 -1.71 7.60
CA LYS A 95 7.00 -2.99 6.92
C LYS A 95 7.78 -2.83 5.61
N ILE A 96 7.52 -1.79 4.81
CA ILE A 96 8.29 -1.54 3.59
C ILE A 96 9.75 -1.22 3.92
N GLU A 97 9.99 -0.30 4.86
CA GLU A 97 11.34 0.11 5.24
C GLU A 97 12.12 -1.05 5.86
N HIS A 98 11.48 -1.84 6.73
CA HIS A 98 12.11 -2.97 7.42
C HIS A 98 12.39 -4.16 6.52
N LEU A 99 11.48 -4.50 5.60
CA LEU A 99 11.62 -5.69 4.74
C LEU A 99 12.46 -5.42 3.48
N THR A 100 12.44 -4.20 2.97
CA THR A 100 13.06 -3.87 1.68
C THR A 100 14.25 -2.92 1.78
N GLY A 101 14.42 -2.23 2.92
CA GLY A 101 15.46 -1.21 3.10
C GLY A 101 15.18 0.11 2.36
N ILE A 102 14.07 0.21 1.63
CA ILE A 102 13.68 1.39 0.86
C ILE A 102 12.92 2.36 1.75
N LYS A 103 13.34 3.63 1.77
CA LYS A 103 12.68 4.70 2.54
C LYS A 103 11.32 5.05 1.96
N VAL A 104 10.35 5.32 2.83
CA VAL A 104 9.01 5.77 2.46
C VAL A 104 8.81 7.21 2.88
N ASP A 105 8.60 8.11 1.92
CA ASP A 105 8.38 9.54 2.18
C ASP A 105 6.95 9.77 2.69
N LYS A 106 5.95 9.34 1.91
CA LYS A 106 4.53 9.48 2.26
C LYS A 106 3.75 8.21 2.00
N VAL A 107 2.79 7.95 2.90
CA VAL A 107 1.74 6.96 2.70
C VAL A 107 0.42 7.73 2.68
N ASN A 108 -0.26 7.73 1.52
CA ASN A 108 -1.58 8.34 1.37
C ASN A 108 -2.64 7.24 1.41
N VAL A 109 -3.69 7.44 2.20
CA VAL A 109 -4.78 6.47 2.33
C VAL A 109 -6.06 7.12 1.81
N SER A 110 -6.68 6.49 0.82
CA SER A 110 -7.97 6.89 0.24
C SER A 110 -8.99 5.81 0.59
N VAL A 111 -10.08 6.23 1.24
CA VAL A 111 -11.21 5.35 1.55
C VAL A 111 -12.18 5.44 0.39
N GLU A 112 -12.33 4.35 -0.35
CA GLU A 112 -13.16 4.31 -1.55
C GLU A 112 -14.58 3.80 -1.27
N ASP A 113 -14.78 3.01 -0.21
CA ASP A 113 -16.08 2.46 0.17
C ASP A 113 -16.14 2.10 1.67
N ILE A 114 -17.34 1.97 2.22
CA ILE A 114 -17.61 1.52 3.59
C ILE A 114 -18.60 0.35 3.52
N ARG A 115 -18.27 -0.77 4.17
CA ARG A 115 -19.10 -1.98 4.13
C ARG A 115 -19.59 -2.42 5.50
N VAL A 116 -20.80 -2.97 5.51
CA VAL A 116 -21.49 -3.61 6.65
C VAL A 116 -21.43 -5.12 6.54
#